data_AF-A0A645G497-F1
#
_entry.id   AF-A0A645G497-F1
#
_cell.length_a   1.000
_cell.length_b   1.000
_cell.length_c   1.000
_cell.angle_alpha   90.00
_cell.angle_beta   90.00
_cell.angle_gamma   90.00
#
_symmetry.space_group_name_H-M   'P 1'
#
loop_
_entity.id
_entity.type
_entity.pdbx_description
1 polymer ?
#
loop_
_entity_poly.entity_id
_entity_poly.type
_entity_poly.pdbx_seq_one_letter_code
_entity_poly.pdbx_strand_id
1 'polypeptide(L)'
;MLGSLFSGWFSDKVGRRRWPMFLLVSLNIATWGILVFYNGGHPPIWLLKPLYFVMGVSTTAYVMSWALARELAPSRFTGIAISLMNTGCFLSIGLFTTLIGKILDRYAGILDSIPLFQRALLPCFVAVVLSFICIFFIPETKCINIYEKNCAG
;
A
#
# COMPACT_ATOMS: atom_id res chain seq x y z
N MET A 1 -9.14 8.38 6.86
CA MET A 1 -8.96 9.10 8.14
C MET A 1 -9.75 8.48 9.30
N LEU A 2 -10.96 7.93 9.10
CA LEU A 2 -11.66 7.16 10.17
C LEU A 2 -11.11 5.73 10.36
N GLY A 3 -10.75 5.04 9.26
CA GLY A 3 -10.13 3.70 9.33
C GLY A 3 -8.79 3.65 10.06
N SER A 4 -8.03 4.75 10.05
CA SER A 4 -6.74 4.87 10.75
C SER A 4 -6.90 4.90 12.27
N LEU A 5 -8.03 5.38 12.78
CA LEU A 5 -8.29 5.41 14.22
C LEU A 5 -8.62 4.01 14.74
N PHE A 6 -9.45 3.25 14.02
CA PHE A 6 -9.78 1.86 14.40
C PHE A 6 -8.60 0.90 14.19
N SER A 7 -7.89 1.02 13.06
CA SER A 7 -6.68 0.23 12.81
C SER A 7 -5.56 0.60 13.79
N GLY A 8 -5.44 1.87 14.17
CA GLY A 8 -4.49 2.33 15.18
C GLY A 8 -4.81 1.79 16.57
N TRP A 9 -6.08 1.83 16.99
CA TRP A 9 -6.52 1.31 18.28
C TRP A 9 -6.38 -0.22 18.39
N PHE A 10 -6.64 -0.96 17.30
CA PHE A 10 -6.43 -2.41 17.25
C PHE A 10 -4.93 -2.77 17.17
N SER A 11 -4.13 -1.94 16.50
CA SER A 11 -2.66 -2.07 16.43
C SER A 11 -1.98 -1.82 17.77
N ASP A 12 -2.40 -0.80 18.52
CA ASP A 12 -1.83 -0.44 19.83
C ASP A 12 -2.13 -1.49 20.89
N LYS A 13 -3.26 -2.20 20.78
CA LYS A 13 -3.63 -3.24 21.74
C LYS A 13 -2.84 -4.55 21.57
N VAL A 14 -2.15 -4.74 20.44
CA VAL A 14 -1.45 -5.99 20.08
C VAL A 14 0.07 -5.87 20.28
N GLY A 15 0.63 -4.67 20.46
CA GLY A 15 2.05 -4.48 20.79
C GLY A 15 3.05 -4.95 19.72
N ARG A 16 2.60 -5.18 18.47
CA ARG A 16 3.42 -5.64 17.33
C ARG A 16 2.99 -4.91 16.05
N ARG A 17 3.87 -4.08 15.47
CA ARG A 17 3.61 -3.28 14.24
C ARG A 17 3.49 -4.08 12.95
N ARG A 18 4.06 -5.29 12.88
CA ARG A 18 4.06 -6.09 11.64
C ARG A 18 2.70 -6.66 11.28
N TRP A 19 1.97 -7.18 12.28
CA TRP A 19 0.62 -7.74 12.11
C TRP A 19 -0.41 -6.76 11.54
N PRO A 20 -0.55 -5.52 12.04
CA PRO A 20 -1.51 -4.56 11.52
C PRO A 20 -1.17 -4.12 10.10
N MET A 21 0.12 -3.93 9.76
CA MET A 21 0.53 -3.66 8.39
C MET A 21 0.23 -4.83 7.45
N PHE A 22 0.51 -6.06 7.89
CA PHE A 22 0.21 -7.26 7.13
C PHE A 22 -1.29 -7.42 6.88
N LEU A 23 -2.13 -7.19 7.89
CA LEU A 23 -3.59 -7.24 7.77
C LEU A 23 -4.13 -6.20 6.79
N LEU A 24 -3.67 -4.94 6.89
CA LEU A 24 -4.11 -3.86 6.00
C LEU A 24 -3.70 -4.12 4.55
N VAL A 25 -2.48 -4.61 4.31
CA VAL A 25 -2.00 -4.90 2.95
C VAL A 25 -2.66 -6.16 2.39
N SER A 26 -2.96 -7.17 3.22
CA SER A 26 -3.80 -8.30 2.83
C SER A 26 -5.22 -7.85 2.44
N LEU A 27 -5.80 -6.93 3.20
CA LEU A 27 -7.12 -6.36 2.86
C LEU A 27 -7.05 -5.61 1.53
N ASN A 28 -5.96 -4.87 1.29
CA ASN A 28 -5.73 -4.16 0.04
C ASN A 28 -5.58 -5.12 -1.16
N ILE A 29 -4.81 -6.20 -1.01
CA ILE A 29 -4.62 -7.22 -2.07
C ILE A 29 -5.94 -7.91 -2.40
N ALA A 30 -6.75 -8.22 -1.39
CA ALA A 30 -8.05 -8.84 -1.59
C ALA A 30 -9.02 -7.89 -2.31
N THR A 31 -9.02 -6.62 -1.91
CA THR A 31 -9.84 -5.56 -2.54
C THR A 31 -9.47 -5.38 -4.01
N TRP A 32 -8.18 -5.25 -4.33
CA TRP A 32 -7.72 -5.14 -5.72
C TRP A 32 -7.93 -6.42 -6.52
N GLY A 33 -7.76 -7.60 -5.90
CA GLY A 33 -8.01 -8.88 -6.54
C GLY A 33 -9.48 -9.04 -6.93
N ILE A 34 -10.41 -8.67 -6.04
CA ILE A 34 -11.84 -8.63 -6.33
C ILE A 34 -12.10 -7.61 -7.45
N LEU A 35 -11.49 -6.44 -7.42
CA LEU A 35 -11.73 -5.40 -8.43
C LEU A 35 -11.23 -5.80 -9.84
N VAL A 36 -10.14 -6.57 -9.94
CA VAL A 36 -9.54 -6.99 -11.22
C VAL A 36 -10.09 -8.34 -11.73
N PHE A 37 -10.41 -9.29 -10.86
CA PHE A 37 -10.81 -10.65 -11.25
C PHE A 37 -12.30 -10.95 -11.07
N TYR A 38 -13.03 -10.21 -10.22
CA TYR A 38 -14.42 -10.53 -9.96
C TYR A 38 -15.28 -10.22 -11.20
N ASN A 39 -15.92 -11.29 -11.70
CA ASN A 39 -16.85 -11.26 -12.83
C ASN A 39 -16.25 -10.73 -14.15
N GLY A 40 -14.93 -10.85 -14.38
CA GLY A 40 -14.30 -10.43 -15.65
C GLY A 40 -14.20 -8.91 -15.86
N GLY A 41 -14.23 -8.11 -14.78
CA GLY A 41 -14.28 -6.64 -14.86
C GLY A 41 -15.69 -6.06 -14.69
N HIS A 42 -16.64 -6.87 -14.23
CA HIS A 42 -18.04 -6.47 -13.99
C HIS A 42 -18.42 -6.52 -12.49
N PRO A 43 -17.77 -5.75 -11.61
CA PRO A 43 -18.22 -5.66 -10.22
C PRO A 43 -19.57 -4.93 -10.16
N PRO A 44 -20.60 -5.50 -9.47
CA PRO A 44 -21.90 -4.84 -9.35
C PRO A 44 -21.77 -3.54 -8.55
N ILE A 45 -22.51 -2.49 -8.94
CA ILE A 45 -22.44 -1.13 -8.35
C ILE A 45 -22.53 -1.11 -6.82
N TRP A 46 -23.26 -2.08 -6.26
CA TRP A 46 -23.47 -2.24 -4.82
C TRP A 46 -22.20 -2.71 -4.10
N LEU A 47 -21.33 -3.45 -4.77
CA LEU A 47 -20.07 -3.97 -4.25
C LEU A 47 -18.93 -2.95 -4.36
N LEU A 48 -18.98 -2.01 -5.32
CA LEU A 48 -17.96 -0.95 -5.45
C LEU A 48 -17.93 -0.04 -4.22
N LYS A 49 -19.10 0.37 -3.69
CA LYS A 49 -19.18 1.26 -2.52
C LYS A 49 -18.42 0.72 -1.29
N PRO A 50 -18.65 -0.51 -0.81
CA PRO A 50 -17.89 -1.07 0.28
C PRO A 50 -16.44 -1.36 -0.11
N LEU A 51 -16.14 -1.75 -1.37
CA LEU A 51 -14.75 -1.93 -1.82
C LEU A 51 -13.93 -0.65 -1.70
N TYR A 52 -14.42 0.48 -2.20
CA TYR A 52 -13.72 1.76 -2.09
C TYR A 52 -13.57 2.22 -0.65
N PHE A 53 -14.55 1.92 0.20
CA PHE A 53 -14.43 2.19 1.64
C PHE A 53 -13.28 1.39 2.27
N VAL A 54 -13.23 0.08 2.01
CA VAL A 54 -12.16 -0.82 2.47
C VAL A 54 -10.79 -0.42 1.91
N MET A 55 -10.76 0.01 0.65
CA MET A 55 -9.55 0.53 0.00
C MET A 55 -9.02 1.76 0.74
N GLY A 56 -9.89 2.72 1.07
CA GLY A 56 -9.53 3.92 1.83
C GLY A 56 -9.07 3.65 3.26
N VAL A 57 -9.60 2.60 3.91
CA VAL A 57 -9.08 2.12 5.21
C VAL A 57 -7.68 1.53 5.04
N SER A 58 -7.46 0.75 3.98
CA SER A 58 -6.18 0.10 3.71
C SER A 58 -5.05 1.08 3.39
N THR A 59 -5.37 2.27 2.84
CA THR A 59 -4.39 3.35 2.60
C THR A 59 -3.67 3.82 3.87
N THR A 60 -4.21 3.51 5.05
CA THR A 60 -3.56 3.83 6.34
C THR A 60 -2.24 3.07 6.55
N ALA A 61 -2.05 1.93 5.87
CA ALA A 61 -0.77 1.21 5.83
C ALA A 61 0.37 2.09 5.29
N TYR A 62 0.06 3.00 4.36
CA TYR A 62 1.05 3.92 3.81
C TYR A 62 1.66 4.80 4.89
N VAL A 63 0.84 5.38 5.77
CA VAL A 63 1.30 6.23 6.89
C VAL A 63 2.18 5.42 7.86
N MET A 64 1.85 4.15 8.08
CA MET A 64 2.66 3.26 8.92
C MET A 64 4.04 2.98 8.33
N SER A 65 4.18 2.90 7.01
CA SER A 65 5.48 2.77 6.35
C SER A 65 6.41 3.96 6.65
N TRP A 66 5.87 5.19 6.69
CA TRP A 66 6.64 6.37 7.10
C TRP A 66 7.07 6.30 8.56
N ALA A 67 6.20 5.82 9.45
CA ALA A 67 6.56 5.61 10.85
C ALA A 67 7.69 4.57 11.00
N LEU A 68 7.60 3.43 10.29
CA LEU A 68 8.67 2.42 10.26
C LEU A 68 10.00 2.98 9.76
N ALA A 69 9.99 3.74 8.66
CA ALA A 69 11.22 4.30 8.12
C ALA A 69 11.89 5.27 9.12
N ARG A 70 11.09 6.02 9.89
CA ARG A 70 11.61 6.87 10.97
C ARG A 70 12.23 6.08 12.11
N GLU A 71 11.72 4.90 12.41
CA GLU A 71 12.21 4.02 13.49
C GLU A 71 13.45 3.22 13.09
N LEU A 72 13.56 2.87 11.82
CA LEU A 72 14.74 2.22 11.25
C LEU A 72 15.90 3.22 11.07
N ALA A 73 15.60 4.50 10.89
CA ALA A 73 16.60 5.54 10.72
C ALA A 73 17.18 6.02 12.07
N PRO A 74 18.50 6.26 12.16
CA PRO A 74 19.09 6.95 13.31
C PRO A 74 18.46 8.34 13.48
N SER A 75 18.23 8.79 14.72
CA SER A 75 17.58 10.09 15.02
C SER A 75 18.23 11.28 14.31
N ARG A 76 19.55 11.19 14.05
CA ARG A 76 20.34 12.20 13.33
C ARG A 76 20.10 12.24 11.82
N PHE A 77 19.60 11.16 11.22
CA PHE A 77 19.40 11.01 9.77
C PHE A 77 17.95 10.73 9.37
N THR A 78 17.00 10.81 10.31
CA THR A 78 15.57 10.60 10.05
C THR A 78 15.05 11.50 8.93
N GLY A 79 15.52 12.76 8.84
CA GLY A 79 15.13 13.68 7.77
C GLY A 79 15.54 13.19 6.37
N ILE A 80 16.72 12.56 6.24
CA ILE A 80 17.24 12.02 4.97
C ILE A 80 16.45 10.75 4.57
N ALA A 81 16.10 9.90 5.54
CA ALA A 81 15.29 8.71 5.26
C ALA A 81 13.89 9.08 4.75
N ILE A 82 13.25 10.09 5.36
CA ILE A 82 11.95 10.60 4.93
C ILE A 82 12.05 11.24 3.53
N SER A 83 13.06 12.06 3.27
CA SER A 83 13.21 12.68 1.94
C SER A 83 13.41 11.64 0.84
N LEU A 84 14.18 10.58 1.09
CA LEU A 84 14.37 9.49 0.14
C LEU A 84 13.06 8.73 -0.15
N MET A 85 12.24 8.47 0.88
CA MET A 85 10.90 7.90 0.68
C MET A 85 10.01 8.80 -0.18
N ASN A 86 10.08 10.11 0.03
CA ASN A 86 9.29 11.07 -0.73
C ASN A 86 9.69 11.08 -2.21
N THR A 87 11.00 11.09 -2.50
CA THR A 87 11.53 10.96 -3.86
C THR A 87 11.10 9.65 -4.51
N GLY A 88 11.21 8.52 -3.79
CA GLY A 88 10.75 7.22 -4.29
C GLY A 88 9.25 7.20 -4.59
N CYS A 89 8.44 7.84 -3.74
CA CYS A 89 7.00 7.96 -3.97
C CYS A 89 6.69 8.75 -5.24
N PHE A 90 7.30 9.91 -5.44
CA PHE A 90 7.08 10.71 -6.65
C PHE A 90 7.55 10.01 -7.92
N LEU A 91 8.71 9.34 -7.87
CA LEU A 91 9.20 8.54 -8.98
C LEU A 91 8.22 7.42 -9.34
N SER A 92 7.72 6.71 -8.31
CA SER A 92 6.71 5.66 -8.47
C SER A 92 5.44 6.20 -9.13
N ILE A 93 4.90 7.33 -8.66
CA ILE A 93 3.71 7.95 -9.25
C ILE A 93 3.91 8.22 -10.74
N GLY A 94 5.03 8.84 -11.14
CA GLY A 94 5.33 9.13 -12.54
C GLY A 94 5.48 7.88 -13.41
N LEU A 95 6.13 6.83 -12.87
CA LEU A 95 6.26 5.54 -13.55
C LEU A 95 4.89 4.88 -13.75
N PHE A 96 4.06 4.83 -12.71
CA PHE A 96 2.73 4.21 -12.78
C PHE A 96 1.79 4.96 -13.71
N THR A 97 1.72 6.29 -13.63
CA THR A 97 0.86 7.08 -14.52
C THR A 97 1.28 6.93 -15.99
N THR A 98 2.58 6.91 -16.27
CA THR A 98 3.11 6.68 -17.63
C THR A 98 2.82 5.26 -18.13
N LEU A 99 2.99 4.25 -17.28
CA LEU A 99 2.70 2.85 -17.61
C LEU A 99 1.22 2.65 -17.95
N ILE A 100 0.33 3.15 -17.08
CA ILE A 100 -1.12 3.07 -17.27
C ILE A 100 -1.53 3.82 -18.54
N GLY A 101 -0.99 5.02 -18.76
CA GLY A 101 -1.26 5.81 -19.97
C GLY A 101 -0.85 5.08 -21.25
N LYS A 102 0.35 4.49 -21.30
CA LYS A 102 0.80 3.69 -22.46
C LYS A 102 -0.07 2.46 -22.73
N ILE A 103 -0.56 1.80 -21.68
CA ILE A 103 -1.49 0.67 -21.81
C ILE A 103 -2.81 1.18 -22.38
N LEU A 104 -3.31 2.31 -21.87
CA LEU A 104 -4.56 2.90 -22.34
C LEU A 104 -4.45 3.28 -23.82
N ASP A 105 -3.41 4.02 -24.22
CA ASP A 105 -3.19 4.44 -25.61
C ASP A 105 -3.06 3.25 -26.58
N ARG A 106 -2.42 2.16 -26.14
CA ARG A 106 -2.24 0.95 -26.97
C ARG A 106 -3.57 0.23 -27.27
N TYR A 107 -4.52 0.31 -26.36
CA TYR A 107 -5.75 -0.48 -26.42
C TYR A 107 -7.03 0.35 -26.59
N ALA A 108 -6.94 1.69 -26.56
CA ALA A 108 -8.05 2.64 -26.65
C ALA A 108 -8.89 2.54 -27.95
N GLY A 109 -8.40 1.84 -28.98
CA GLY A 109 -9.13 1.58 -30.22
C GLY A 109 -9.32 0.11 -30.59
N ILE A 110 -8.87 -0.83 -29.75
CA ILE A 110 -8.86 -2.28 -30.06
C ILE A 110 -9.80 -3.04 -29.13
N LEU A 111 -9.89 -2.62 -27.87
CA LEU A 111 -10.68 -3.28 -26.84
C LEU A 111 -11.84 -2.37 -26.41
N ASP A 112 -12.94 -3.02 -26.05
CA ASP A 112 -14.08 -2.34 -25.45
C ASP A 112 -13.68 -1.67 -24.12
N SER A 113 -14.46 -0.67 -23.68
CA SER A 113 -14.07 0.20 -22.56
C SER A 113 -13.77 -0.58 -21.26
N ILE A 114 -14.50 -1.67 -21.03
CA ILE A 114 -14.43 -2.49 -19.81
C ILE A 114 -13.14 -3.32 -19.73
N PRO A 115 -12.78 -4.18 -20.71
CA PRO A 115 -11.52 -4.92 -20.70
C PRO A 115 -10.28 -4.02 -20.79
N LEU A 116 -10.42 -2.82 -21.36
CA LEU A 116 -9.39 -1.80 -21.37
C LEU A 116 -9.02 -1.34 -19.95
N PHE A 117 -10.01 -1.02 -19.13
CA PHE A 117 -9.79 -0.67 -17.71
C PHE A 117 -9.20 -1.82 -16.92
N GLN A 118 -9.65 -3.06 -17.16
CA GLN A 118 -9.08 -4.23 -16.47
C GLN A 118 -7.58 -4.38 -16.74
N ARG A 119 -7.14 -4.17 -17.99
CA ARG A 119 -5.71 -4.21 -18.36
C ARG A 119 -4.92 -3.02 -17.81
N ALA A 120 -5.53 -1.84 -17.75
CA ALA A 120 -4.93 -0.66 -17.14
C ALA A 120 -4.73 -0.80 -15.63
N LEU A 121 -5.60 -1.57 -14.95
CA LEU A 121 -5.57 -1.79 -13.50
C LEU A 121 -4.67 -2.96 -13.06
N LEU A 122 -4.33 -3.88 -13.97
CA LEU A 122 -3.37 -4.96 -13.72
C LEU A 122 -2.02 -4.51 -13.12
N PRO A 123 -1.32 -3.47 -13.63
CA PRO A 123 -0.06 -3.03 -13.03
C PRO A 123 -0.23 -2.56 -11.58
N CYS A 124 -1.37 -1.97 -11.22
CA CYS A 124 -1.67 -1.61 -9.83
C CYS A 124 -1.83 -2.86 -8.94
N PHE A 125 -2.51 -3.90 -9.43
CA PHE A 125 -2.62 -5.17 -8.69
C PHE A 125 -1.24 -5.80 -8.46
N VAL A 126 -0.40 -5.86 -9.51
CA VAL A 126 0.98 -6.36 -9.39
C VAL A 126 1.78 -5.57 -8.35
N ALA A 127 1.63 -4.25 -8.31
CA ALA A 127 2.30 -3.40 -7.32
C ALA A 127 1.90 -3.73 -5.88
N VAL A 128 0.62 -4.02 -5.63
CA VAL A 128 0.13 -4.41 -4.31
C VAL A 128 0.63 -5.80 -3.92
N VAL A 129 0.70 -6.74 -4.87
CA VAL A 129 1.30 -8.06 -4.66
C VAL A 129 2.78 -7.95 -4.29
N LEU A 130 3.54 -7.14 -5.02
CA LEU A 130 4.94 -6.87 -4.70
C LEU A 130 5.10 -6.24 -3.31
N SER A 131 4.21 -5.29 -2.96
CA SER A 131 4.21 -4.66 -1.63
C SER A 131 3.97 -5.68 -0.51
N PHE A 132 3.06 -6.64 -0.73
CA PHE A 132 2.80 -7.72 0.22
C PHE A 132 4.01 -8.65 0.39
N ILE A 133 4.71 -8.98 -0.70
CA ILE A 133 5.96 -9.78 -0.65
C ILE A 133 7.05 -9.01 0.11
N CYS A 134 7.19 -7.71 -0.13
CA CYS A 134 8.16 -6.87 0.55
C CYS A 134 7.96 -6.83 2.08
N ILE A 135 6.73 -6.98 2.59
CA ILE A 135 6.46 -7.04 4.04
C ILE A 135 7.13 -8.24 4.71
N PHE A 136 7.31 -9.35 4.00
CA PHE A 136 8.05 -10.49 4.54
C PHE A 136 9.52 -10.17 4.79
N PHE A 137 10.10 -9.27 3.99
CA PHE A 137 11.48 -8.80 4.12
C PHE A 137 11.66 -7.68 5.16
N ILE A 138 10.56 -7.10 5.69
CA ILE A 138 10.65 -6.06 6.71
C ILE A 138 11.03 -6.71 8.06
N PRO A 139 12.16 -6.33 8.68
CA PRO A 139 12.54 -6.80 10.00
C PRO A 139 11.55 -6.29 11.06
N GLU A 140 11.25 -7.10 12.08
CA GLU A 140 10.33 -6.71 13.15
C GLU A 140 10.94 -5.59 14.01
N THR A 141 10.60 -4.33 13.73
CA THR A 141 10.75 -3.26 14.71
C THR A 141 9.64 -3.40 15.73
N LYS A 142 9.96 -4.00 16.89
CA LYS A 142 9.07 -4.20 18.05
C LYS A 142 8.68 -2.88 18.73
N CYS A 143 8.30 -1.87 17.97
CA CYS A 143 7.99 -0.52 18.45
C CYS A 143 9.12 0.18 19.23
N ILE A 144 10.37 -0.27 19.07
CA ILE A 144 11.52 0.26 19.79
C ILE A 144 12.56 0.68 18.76
N ASN A 145 13.05 1.91 18.89
CA ASN A 145 14.13 2.41 18.07
C ASN A 145 15.39 1.59 18.37
N ILE A 146 15.97 0.96 17.34
CA ILE A 146 17.12 0.05 17.49
C ILE A 146 18.32 0.80 18.12
N TYR A 147 18.38 2.13 17.96
CA TYR A 147 19.41 2.98 18.54
C TYR A 147 19.18 3.36 20.01
N GLU A 148 17.96 3.30 20.54
CA GLU A 148 17.71 3.55 21.96
C GLU A 148 18.26 2.41 22.83
N LYS A 149 18.34 1.20 22.26
CA LYS A 149 18.92 0.03 22.92
C LYS A 149 20.46 0.06 23.00
N ASN A 150 21.13 0.75 22.07
CA ASN A 150 22.59 0.81 22.02
C ASN A 150 23.19 1.98 22.81
N CYS A 151 22.40 2.93 23.30
CA CYS A 151 22.87 4.00 24.19
C CYS A 151 22.64 3.70 25.68
N ALA A 152 22.04 2.55 26.01
CA ALA A 152 21.74 2.13 27.38
C ALA A 152 22.55 0.90 27.84
N GLY A 153 23.63 0.56 27.12
CA GLY A 153 24.57 -0.53 27.44
C GLY A 153 25.97 0.01 27.68
#